data_AF-W0EZF9-F1
#
_entry.id   AF-W0EZF9-F1
#
_cell.length_a   1.000
_cell.length_b   1.000
_cell.length_c   1.000
_cell.angle_alpha   90.00
_cell.angle_beta   90.00
_cell.angle_gamma   90.00
#
_symmetry.space_group_name_H-M   'P 1'
#
loop_
_entity.id
_entity.type
_entity.pdbx_description
1 polymer ?
#
loop_
_entity_poly.entity_id
_entity_poly.type
_entity_poly.pdbx_seq_one_letter_code
_entity_poly.pdbx_strand_id
1 'polypeptide(L)'
;MQDRRKFLRQVFFSAGTAIAGAALLQACGNDSHTTDKPADTTASGKPAAVPEAPANAIIDSAQMTQEDFDKRKNLGYVEKTPMEDKHCENCALYLRPEGDKKYGGCQLLRGPIAPGGYCTYWAEKQG
;
A
#
# COMPACT_ATOMS: atom_id res chain seq x y z
N MET A 1 6.30 -9.75 -15.32
CA MET A 1 5.88 -10.41 -14.05
C MET A 1 6.14 -11.92 -14.00
N GLN A 2 6.81 -12.54 -14.98
CA GLN A 2 7.13 -13.99 -14.95
C GLN A 2 8.52 -14.30 -14.37
N ASP A 3 9.45 -13.33 -14.35
CA ASP A 3 10.82 -13.54 -13.87
C ASP A 3 10.93 -13.77 -12.35
N ARG A 4 10.04 -13.14 -11.57
CA ARG A 4 10.01 -13.32 -10.11
C ARG A 4 9.70 -14.77 -9.70
N ARG A 5 8.90 -15.48 -10.48
CA ARG A 5 8.52 -16.88 -10.20
C ARG A 5 9.65 -17.86 -10.52
N LYS A 6 10.48 -17.56 -11.54
CA LYS A 6 11.65 -18.38 -11.90
C LYS A 6 12.78 -18.21 -10.88
N PHE A 7 13.01 -16.98 -10.41
CA PHE A 7 14.04 -16.69 -9.42
C PHE A 7 13.77 -17.38 -8.08
N LEU A 8 12.54 -17.28 -7.56
CA LEU A 8 12.15 -17.97 -6.31
C LEU A 8 12.28 -19.48 -6.44
N ARG A 9 11.90 -20.06 -7.58
CA ARG A 9 12.01 -21.51 -7.82
C ARG A 9 13.46 -21.98 -7.92
N GLN A 10 14.39 -21.13 -8.36
CA GLN A 10 15.81 -21.45 -8.47
C GLN A 10 16.53 -21.41 -7.12
N VAL A 11 16.11 -20.53 -6.20
CA VAL A 11 16.70 -20.40 -4.86
C VAL A 11 16.29 -21.56 -3.92
N PHE A 12 15.13 -22.19 -4.14
CA PHE A 12 14.68 -23.34 -3.35
C PHE A 12 15.32 -24.70 -3.72
N PHE A 13 16.06 -24.79 -4.84
CA PHE A 13 16.67 -26.05 -5.30
C PHE A 13 18.15 -26.23 -4.92
N SER A 14 18.76 -25.28 -4.20
CA SER A 14 20.18 -25.32 -3.82
C SER A 14 20.43 -25.58 -2.31
N ALA A 15 19.54 -26.31 -1.65
CA ALA A 15 19.74 -26.79 -0.28
C ALA A 15 19.70 -28.32 -0.24
N GLY A 16 20.86 -28.97 -0.32
CA GLY A 16 20.96 -30.42 -0.14
C GLY A 16 22.37 -31.01 -0.28
N THR A 17 22.89 -31.53 0.85
CA THR A 17 24.04 -32.44 1.09
C THR A 17 25.45 -31.80 1.21
N ALA A 18 26.02 -31.58 2.41
CA ALA A 18 26.65 -32.48 3.43
C ALA A 18 28.19 -32.57 3.22
N ILE A 19 29.12 -32.50 4.19
CA ILE A 19 29.39 -33.35 5.37
C ILE A 19 30.47 -32.69 6.28
N ALA A 20 30.28 -32.81 7.61
CA ALA A 20 31.22 -32.92 8.75
C ALA A 20 32.50 -32.05 8.94
N GLY A 21 32.62 -31.47 10.14
CA GLY A 21 33.88 -31.03 10.77
C GLY A 21 33.65 -30.58 12.22
N ALA A 22 34.40 -31.15 13.17
CA ALA A 22 34.11 -31.26 14.60
C ALA A 22 34.27 -29.98 15.45
N ALA A 23 33.71 -30.08 16.66
CA ALA A 23 33.68 -29.19 17.83
C ALA A 23 34.94 -28.35 18.12
N LEU A 24 34.77 -27.22 18.84
CA LEU A 24 35.38 -26.92 20.16
C LEU A 24 34.92 -25.52 20.69
N LEU A 25 34.19 -25.54 21.83
CA LEU A 25 34.25 -24.63 23.00
C LEU A 25 33.83 -23.13 22.94
N GLN A 26 32.71 -22.86 23.63
CA GLN A 26 32.53 -21.88 24.73
C GLN A 26 32.82 -20.39 24.50
N ALA A 27 31.75 -19.58 24.52
CA ALA A 27 31.71 -18.42 25.40
C ALA A 27 30.33 -18.35 26.06
N CYS A 28 30.31 -18.79 27.32
CA CYS A 28 29.23 -18.63 28.27
C CYS A 28 29.27 -17.20 28.86
N GLY A 29 28.09 -16.62 29.04
CA GLY A 29 27.79 -15.46 29.89
C GLY A 29 26.28 -15.31 29.87
N ASN A 30 25.51 -15.99 30.73
CA ASN A 30 25.31 -15.75 32.17
C ASN A 30 24.93 -14.29 32.45
N ASP A 31 23.63 -13.99 32.57
CA ASP A 31 22.98 -13.93 33.88
C ASP A 31 21.47 -13.65 33.77
N SER A 32 20.77 -14.06 34.81
CA SER A 32 19.32 -14.16 34.90
C SER A 32 18.70 -12.90 35.48
N HIS A 33 17.53 -12.47 34.97
CA HIS A 33 16.57 -11.74 35.80
C HIS A 33 15.13 -11.99 35.33
N THR A 34 14.46 -12.89 36.02
CA THR A 34 13.00 -12.94 36.16
C THR A 34 12.47 -11.61 36.70
N THR A 35 11.41 -11.07 36.14
CA THR A 35 10.29 -10.48 36.93
C THR A 35 9.16 -10.05 36.00
N ASP A 36 7.99 -10.65 36.23
CA ASP A 36 6.67 -10.25 35.77
C ASP A 36 6.35 -8.76 36.05
N LYS A 37 5.69 -8.09 35.09
CA LYS A 37 4.50 -7.27 35.39
C LYS A 37 3.63 -7.07 34.13
N PRO A 38 2.31 -7.25 34.22
CA PRO A 38 1.39 -7.07 33.10
C PRO A 38 1.14 -5.59 32.85
N ALA A 39 1.16 -5.20 31.57
CA ALA A 39 0.52 -3.98 31.10
C ALA A 39 -0.63 -4.38 30.19
N ASP A 40 -1.82 -4.09 30.70
CA ASP A 40 -3.08 -4.03 29.97
C ASP A 40 -2.89 -3.20 28.69
N THR A 41 -3.16 -3.79 27.54
CA THR A 41 -3.68 -3.04 26.40
C THR A 41 -4.69 -3.93 25.72
N THR A 42 -5.89 -3.85 26.27
CA THR A 42 -7.11 -4.08 25.52
C THR A 42 -7.14 -3.13 24.31
N ALA A 43 -6.88 -3.65 23.10
CA ALA A 43 -7.43 -3.10 21.87
C ALA A 43 -7.47 -4.19 20.78
N SER A 44 -8.64 -4.83 20.71
CA SER A 44 -9.15 -5.45 19.50
C SER A 44 -8.81 -4.65 18.25
N GLY A 45 -8.29 -5.35 17.26
CA GLY A 45 -8.19 -4.86 15.90
C GLY A 45 -7.91 -6.00 14.94
N LYS A 46 -8.73 -7.06 14.98
CA LYS A 46 -8.91 -7.90 13.79
C LYS A 46 -9.16 -6.93 12.63
N PRO A 47 -8.41 -6.96 11.52
CA PRO A 47 -8.73 -6.13 10.37
C PRO A 47 -10.19 -6.44 10.03
N ALA A 48 -11.07 -5.47 10.26
CA ALA A 48 -12.40 -5.54 9.73
C ALA A 48 -12.20 -5.69 8.23
N ALA A 49 -12.68 -6.79 7.66
CA ALA A 49 -12.67 -6.99 6.23
C ALA A 49 -13.44 -5.81 5.64
N VAL A 50 -12.70 -4.84 5.10
CA VAL A 50 -13.27 -3.72 4.37
C VAL A 50 -13.98 -4.36 3.17
N PRO A 51 -15.28 -4.11 2.97
CA PRO A 51 -15.95 -4.54 1.76
C PRO A 51 -15.12 -4.04 0.57
N GLU A 52 -14.64 -4.98 -0.24
CA GLU A 52 -13.78 -4.70 -1.37
C GLU A 52 -14.62 -4.00 -2.44
N ALA A 53 -14.79 -2.68 -2.29
CA ALA A 53 -15.44 -1.87 -3.31
C ALA A 53 -14.60 -1.96 -4.59
N PRO A 54 -15.22 -2.14 -5.77
CA PRO A 54 -14.49 -2.24 -7.02
C PRO A 54 -13.61 -0.99 -7.17
N ALA A 55 -12.36 -1.18 -7.60
CA ALA A 55 -11.34 -0.13 -7.70
C ALA A 55 -11.75 1.07 -8.57
N ASN A 56 -12.88 0.95 -9.28
CA ASN A 56 -13.38 1.89 -10.27
C ASN A 56 -14.62 2.67 -9.80
N ALA A 57 -15.25 2.28 -8.68
CA ALA A 57 -16.42 2.99 -8.18
C ALA A 57 -15.99 4.27 -7.45
N ILE A 58 -16.60 5.38 -7.84
CA ILE A 58 -16.48 6.63 -7.09
C ILE A 58 -17.30 6.48 -5.80
N ILE A 59 -16.61 6.18 -4.69
CA ILE A 59 -17.24 6.13 -3.36
C ILE A 59 -17.42 7.55 -2.80
N ASP A 60 -18.39 7.73 -1.90
CA ASP A 60 -18.58 8.99 -1.19
C ASP A 60 -17.42 9.24 -0.21
N SER A 61 -17.07 10.51 -0.02
CA SER A 61 -16.21 10.98 1.07
C SER A 61 -16.64 10.45 2.46
N ALA A 62 -17.94 10.33 2.72
CA ALA A 62 -18.48 9.80 3.98
C ALA A 62 -18.16 8.31 4.21
N GLN A 63 -17.74 7.60 3.15
CA GLN A 63 -17.38 6.19 3.18
C GLN A 63 -15.85 5.97 3.17
N MET A 64 -15.06 7.05 3.23
CA MET A 64 -13.60 6.96 3.27
C MET A 64 -13.09 6.64 4.67
N THR A 65 -12.07 5.78 4.74
CA THR A 65 -11.38 5.44 5.99
C THR A 65 -10.19 6.37 6.24
N GLN A 66 -9.63 6.34 7.45
CA GLN A 66 -8.38 7.06 7.74
C GLN A 66 -7.24 6.62 6.82
N GLU A 67 -7.16 5.32 6.49
CA GLU A 67 -6.17 4.77 5.56
C GLU A 67 -6.31 5.38 4.16
N ASP A 68 -7.54 5.62 3.68
CA ASP A 68 -7.77 6.30 2.39
C ASP A 68 -7.20 7.73 2.39
N PHE A 69 -7.39 8.47 3.48
CA PHE A 69 -6.85 9.82 3.65
C PHE A 69 -5.31 9.81 3.76
N ASP A 70 -4.76 8.88 4.53
CA ASP A 70 -3.31 8.72 4.67
C ASP A 70 -2.66 8.37 3.32
N LYS A 71 -3.29 7.50 2.54
CA LYS A 71 -2.84 7.19 1.18
C LYS A 71 -2.87 8.42 0.27
N ARG A 72 -3.94 9.22 0.32
CA ARG A 72 -4.00 10.50 -0.42
C ARG A 72 -2.85 11.43 -0.04
N LYS A 73 -2.59 11.59 1.26
CA LYS A 73 -1.47 12.41 1.76
C LYS A 73 -0.11 11.88 1.31
N ASN A 74 0.10 10.56 1.41
CA ASN A 74 1.35 9.90 1.02
C ASN A 74 1.64 10.00 -0.48
N LEU A 75 0.60 9.97 -1.32
CA LEU A 75 0.72 10.17 -2.76
C LEU A 75 0.68 11.67 -3.17
N GLY A 76 0.67 12.57 -2.19
CA GLY A 76 0.67 14.03 -2.42
C GLY A 76 -0.54 14.52 -3.20
N TYR A 77 -1.72 13.93 -2.95
CA TYR A 77 -2.95 14.37 -3.59
C TYR A 77 -3.34 15.79 -3.15
N VAL A 78 -3.59 16.66 -4.12
CA VAL A 78 -4.14 18.01 -3.95
C VAL A 78 -5.34 18.20 -4.86
N GLU A 79 -6.35 18.95 -4.42
CA GLU A 79 -7.58 19.17 -5.21
C GLU A 79 -7.41 20.16 -6.36
N LYS A 80 -6.42 21.05 -6.25
CA LYS A 80 -6.03 21.98 -7.29
C LYS A 80 -4.56 21.81 -7.59
N THR A 81 -4.25 21.44 -8.82
CA THR A 81 -2.88 21.30 -9.29
C THR A 81 -2.14 22.64 -9.23
N PRO A 82 -0.86 22.65 -8.81
CA PRO A 82 0.02 23.81 -8.97
C PRO A 82 0.63 23.88 -10.38
N MET A 83 0.39 22.90 -11.25
CA MET A 83 0.99 22.78 -12.58
C MET A 83 -0.08 22.86 -13.65
N GLU A 84 0.13 23.65 -14.71
CA GLU A 84 -0.86 23.80 -15.78
C GLU A 84 -0.99 22.53 -16.65
N ASP A 85 0.11 21.80 -16.85
CA ASP A 85 0.21 20.65 -17.75
C ASP A 85 -0.15 19.31 -17.10
N LYS A 86 -0.30 19.26 -15.78
CA LYS A 86 -0.49 18.01 -15.03
C LYS A 86 -1.65 18.10 -14.06
N HIS A 87 -2.77 17.48 -14.44
CA HIS A 87 -3.96 17.40 -13.60
C HIS A 87 -4.68 16.05 -13.76
N CYS A 88 -5.63 15.73 -12.89
CA CYS A 88 -6.31 14.45 -12.93
C CYS A 88 -7.04 14.22 -14.26
N GLU A 89 -7.73 15.21 -14.81
CA GLU A 89 -8.48 15.06 -16.07
C GLU A 89 -7.61 14.63 -17.27
N ASN A 90 -6.34 15.03 -17.31
CA ASN A 90 -5.38 14.59 -18.33
C ASN A 90 -4.49 13.40 -17.91
N CYS A 91 -4.70 12.83 -16.73
CA CYS A 91 -3.98 11.64 -16.23
C CYS A 91 -4.56 10.34 -16.82
N ALA A 92 -3.70 9.37 -17.13
CA ALA A 92 -4.08 8.03 -17.60
C ALA A 92 -4.84 7.19 -16.55
N LEU A 93 -4.71 7.54 -15.27
CA LEU A 93 -5.30 6.81 -14.14
C LEU A 93 -6.64 7.39 -13.68
N TYR A 94 -7.07 8.51 -14.26
CA TYR A 94 -8.32 9.17 -13.90
C TYR A 94 -9.52 8.49 -14.54
N LEU A 95 -10.53 8.26 -13.72
CA LEU A 95 -11.81 7.70 -14.13
C LEU A 95 -12.78 8.87 -14.27
N ARG A 96 -13.25 9.14 -15.49
CA ARG A 96 -14.15 10.28 -15.74
C ARG A 96 -15.45 10.12 -14.93
N PRO A 97 -16.04 11.24 -14.46
CA PRO A 97 -17.34 11.20 -13.81
C PRO A 97 -18.40 10.61 -14.75
N GLU A 98 -19.36 9.92 -14.16
CA GLU A 98 -20.58 9.49 -14.85
C GLU A 98 -21.68 10.55 -14.71
N GLY A 99 -22.41 10.82 -15.78
CA GLY A 99 -23.50 11.80 -15.81
C GLY A 99 -23.03 13.22 -15.47
N ASP A 100 -23.83 13.92 -14.66
CA ASP A 100 -23.61 15.33 -14.29
C ASP A 100 -22.69 15.52 -13.06
N LYS A 101 -21.97 14.48 -12.64
CA LYS A 101 -21.08 14.56 -11.48
C LYS A 101 -19.85 15.41 -11.80
N LYS A 102 -19.48 16.28 -10.86
CA LYS A 102 -18.29 17.16 -10.98
C LYS A 102 -16.97 16.46 -10.69
N TYR A 103 -17.00 15.35 -9.96
CA TYR A 103 -15.82 14.62 -9.50
C TYR A 103 -15.78 13.24 -10.13
N GLY A 104 -14.59 12.85 -10.58
CA GLY A 104 -14.30 11.52 -11.09
C GLY A 104 -13.73 10.60 -10.01
N GLY A 105 -13.07 9.53 -10.44
CA GLY A 105 -12.31 8.61 -9.60
C GLY A 105 -10.84 8.50 -10.04
N CYS A 106 -10.06 7.70 -9.32
CA CYS A 106 -8.67 7.39 -9.66
C CYS A 106 -8.38 5.92 -9.34
N GLN A 107 -7.67 5.23 -10.23
CA GLN A 107 -7.30 3.81 -10.02
C GLN A 107 -6.44 3.57 -8.77
N LEU A 108 -5.76 4.60 -8.26
CA LEU A 108 -4.88 4.50 -7.08
C LEU A 108 -5.51 5.03 -5.79
N LEU A 109 -6.45 5.96 -5.90
CA LEU A 109 -7.01 6.71 -4.77
C LEU A 109 -8.52 6.48 -4.70
N ARG A 110 -8.98 6.04 -3.52
CA ARG A 110 -10.41 5.90 -3.23
C ARG A 110 -11.05 7.27 -2.98
N GLY A 111 -12.33 7.38 -3.30
CA GLY A 111 -13.15 8.59 -3.13
C GLY A 111 -13.19 9.52 -4.34
N PRO A 112 -13.90 10.66 -4.24
CA PRO A 112 -14.03 11.63 -5.33
C PRO A 112 -12.69 12.30 -5.64
N ILE A 113 -12.41 12.47 -6.93
CA ILE A 113 -11.18 13.09 -7.44
C ILE A 113 -11.54 14.30 -8.30
N ALA A 114 -10.98 15.45 -7.92
CA ALA A 114 -11.17 16.70 -8.66
C ALA A 114 -10.50 16.58 -10.04
N PRO A 115 -11.17 16.94 -11.14
CA PRO A 115 -10.55 16.92 -12.48
C PRO A 115 -9.31 17.81 -12.56
N GLY A 116 -9.31 18.93 -11.81
CA GLY A 116 -8.16 19.82 -11.66
C GLY A 116 -7.16 19.41 -10.56
N GLY A 117 -7.33 18.24 -9.93
CA GLY A 117 -6.44 17.77 -8.87
C GLY A 117 -5.12 17.22 -9.41
N TYR A 118 -4.22 16.82 -8.52
CA TYR A 118 -2.94 16.21 -8.87
C TYR A 118 -2.47 15.26 -7.75
N CYS A 119 -1.71 14.23 -8.10
CA CYS A 119 -0.91 13.45 -7.14
C CYS A 119 0.43 13.10 -7.81
N THR A 120 1.44 12.71 -7.02
CA THR A 120 2.80 12.45 -7.53
C THR A 120 2.90 11.27 -8.50
N TYR A 121 1.82 10.48 -8.63
CA TYR A 121 1.68 9.36 -9.56
C TYR A 121 0.91 9.74 -10.84
N TRP A 122 0.81 11.03 -11.16
CA TRP A 122 0.29 11.45 -12.45
C TRP A 122 1.03 10.74 -13.59
N ALA A 123 0.26 10.26 -14.56
CA ALA A 123 0.78 9.56 -15.73
C ALA A 123 0.14 10.14 -16.98
N GLU A 124 0.95 10.40 -18.00
CA GLU A 124 0.48 10.87 -19.30
C GLU A 124 -0.37 9.79 -19.99
N LYS A 125 -1.45 10.21 -20.66
CA LYS A 125 -2.25 9.31 -21.49
C LYS A 125 -1.44 8.86 -22.69
N GLN A 126 -1.34 7.56 -22.91
CA GLN A 126 -0.79 7.02 -24.14
C GLN A 126 -1.85 7.20 -25.23
N GLY A 127 -1.55 8.03 -26.21
CA GLY A 127 -2.39 8.28 -27.39
C GLY A 127 -2.38 7.14 -28.39
#